data_AF-R9ISM8-F1
#
_entry.id   AF-R9ISM8-F1
#
_cell.length_a   1.000
_cell.length_b   1.000
_cell.length_c   1.000
_cell.angle_alpha   90.00
_cell.angle_beta   90.00
_cell.angle_gamma   90.00
#
_symmetry.space_group_name_H-M   'P 1'
#
loop_
_entity.id
_entity.type
_entity.pdbx_description
1 polymer ?
#
loop_
_entity_poly.entity_id
_entity_poly.type
_entity_poly.pdbx_seq_one_letter_code
_entity_poly.pdbx_strand_id
1 'polypeptide(L)'
;MTGKGACVILWVQKRKGPRPAERVILMSKASKNAEIEKQVKRRIKKLGYGKRLMMDPIPNTFKRRNHFTKTANGTCVFTAFMWQLNSLEGKELKREIDRRILEAANYFGLKKE
;
A
#
# COMPACT_ATOMS: atom_id res chain seq x y z
N MET A 1 -58.53 22.35 -39.62
CA MET A 1 -57.09 22.09 -39.81
C MET A 1 -56.32 22.88 -38.75
N THR A 2 -55.47 22.19 -37.97
CA THR A 2 -54.30 22.70 -37.19
C THR A 2 -54.54 23.91 -36.26
N GLY A 3 -54.63 23.81 -34.93
CA GLY A 3 -53.82 23.02 -34.00
C GLY A 3 -52.61 23.84 -33.52
N LYS A 4 -52.56 24.20 -32.23
CA LYS A 4 -51.37 24.32 -31.36
C LYS A 4 -51.74 24.91 -29.99
N GLY A 5 -52.14 24.03 -29.07
CA GLY A 5 -52.10 24.30 -27.64
C GLY A 5 -50.66 24.14 -27.14
N ALA A 6 -50.11 25.19 -26.52
CA ALA A 6 -48.81 25.14 -25.87
C ALA A 6 -48.95 24.45 -24.51
N CYS A 7 -48.65 23.15 -24.48
CA CYS A 7 -48.58 22.36 -23.25
C CYS A 7 -47.21 22.56 -22.60
N VAL A 8 -47.22 23.22 -21.45
CA VAL A 8 -46.08 23.33 -20.53
C VAL A 8 -45.82 21.95 -19.94
N ILE A 9 -44.72 21.30 -20.33
CA ILE A 9 -44.14 20.20 -19.55
C ILE A 9 -42.63 20.42 -19.44
N LEU A 10 -42.26 21.12 -18.37
CA LEU A 10 -40.96 20.99 -17.73
C LEU A 10 -40.81 19.53 -17.28
N TRP A 11 -39.91 18.77 -17.89
CA TRP A 11 -39.28 17.63 -17.22
C TRP A 11 -37.80 17.60 -17.52
N VAL A 12 -37.05 18.08 -16.53
CA VAL A 12 -35.60 17.93 -16.35
C VAL A 12 -35.25 16.45 -16.50
N GLN A 13 -34.63 16.09 -17.62
CA GLN A 13 -34.03 14.76 -17.79
C GLN A 13 -32.88 14.62 -16.79
N LYS A 14 -33.15 13.88 -15.71
CA LYS A 14 -32.14 13.33 -14.79
C LYS A 14 -31.04 12.67 -15.61
N ARG A 15 -29.88 13.33 -15.72
CA ARG A 15 -28.61 12.66 -16.01
C ARG A 15 -28.32 11.69 -14.86
N LYS A 16 -28.74 10.44 -14.97
CA LYS A 16 -28.21 9.37 -14.10
C LYS A 16 -26.84 8.98 -14.63
N GLY A 17 -25.83 9.80 -14.31
CA GLY A 17 -24.45 9.31 -14.30
C GLY A 17 -24.31 8.23 -13.21
N PRO A 18 -23.39 7.26 -13.37
CA PRO A 18 -23.11 6.30 -12.32
C PRO A 18 -22.65 7.04 -11.06
N ARG A 19 -23.18 6.62 -9.91
CA ARG A 19 -22.90 7.21 -8.58
C ARG A 19 -21.38 7.13 -8.27
N PRO A 20 -20.78 8.15 -7.63
CA PRO A 20 -19.34 8.20 -7.33
C PRO A 20 -18.92 7.34 -6.12
N ALA A 21 -19.69 6.31 -5.80
CA ALA A 21 -19.44 5.41 -4.68
C ALA A 21 -19.48 3.98 -5.20
N GLU A 22 -18.51 3.17 -4.77
CA GLU A 22 -18.26 1.78 -5.19
C GLU A 22 -17.46 1.59 -6.48
N ARG A 23 -16.36 2.34 -6.60
CA ARG A 23 -15.14 1.76 -7.16
C ARG A 23 -14.45 0.90 -6.09
N VAL A 24 -15.14 -0.14 -5.59
CA VAL A 24 -14.45 -1.20 -4.84
C VAL A 24 -13.71 -2.02 -5.89
N ILE A 25 -12.56 -1.51 -6.33
CA ILE A 25 -11.62 -2.29 -7.12
C ILE A 25 -11.27 -3.47 -6.22
N LEU A 26 -11.70 -4.67 -6.59
CA LEU A 26 -11.22 -5.91 -5.98
C LEU A 26 -9.71 -5.96 -6.29
N MET A 27 -8.92 -5.30 -5.43
CA MET A 27 -7.49 -5.15 -5.62
C MET A 27 -6.90 -6.55 -5.61
N SER A 28 -6.26 -6.92 -6.71
CA SER A 28 -5.54 -8.18 -6.78
C SER A 28 -4.49 -8.24 -5.65
N LYS A 29 -4.15 -9.43 -5.17
CA LYS A 29 -3.11 -9.60 -4.14
C LYS A 29 -1.80 -8.89 -4.54
N ALA A 30 -1.47 -8.89 -5.83
CA ALA A 30 -0.31 -8.18 -6.38
C ALA A 30 -0.42 -6.65 -6.24
N SER A 31 -1.60 -6.07 -6.44
CA SER A 31 -1.85 -4.64 -6.27
C SER A 31 -1.71 -4.22 -4.79
N LYS A 32 -2.24 -5.03 -3.86
CA LYS A 32 -2.04 -4.81 -2.41
C LYS A 32 -0.55 -4.89 -2.04
N ASN A 33 0.20 -5.88 -2.55
CA ASN A 33 1.65 -5.99 -2.32
C ASN A 33 2.39 -4.73 -2.77
N ALA A 34 2.12 -4.25 -3.99
CA ALA A 34 2.77 -3.06 -4.54
C ALA A 34 2.47 -1.80 -3.70
N GLU A 35 1.26 -1.70 -3.13
CA GLU A 35 0.90 -0.62 -2.23
C GLU A 35 1.63 -0.69 -0.89
N ILE A 36 1.73 -1.89 -0.31
CA ILE A 36 2.48 -2.15 0.92
C ILE A 36 3.95 -1.78 0.72
N GLU A 37 4.59 -2.23 -0.36
CA GLU A 37 5.97 -1.89 -0.69
C GLU A 37 6.19 -0.37 -0.77
N LYS A 38 5.25 0.35 -1.42
CA LYS A 38 5.31 1.82 -1.49
C LYS A 38 5.21 2.46 -0.10
N GLN A 39 4.32 1.95 0.77
CA GLN A 39 4.20 2.44 2.14
C GLN A 39 5.47 2.19 2.95
N VAL A 40 6.08 1.00 2.84
CA VAL A 40 7.34 0.70 3.53
C VAL A 40 8.47 1.60 3.04
N LYS A 41 8.65 1.74 1.72
CA LYS A 41 9.70 2.64 1.16
C LYS A 41 9.56 4.08 1.65
N ARG A 42 8.32 4.60 1.67
CA ARG A 42 8.03 5.94 2.23
C ARG A 42 8.39 6.02 3.72
N ARG A 43 8.08 4.97 4.49
CA ARG A 43 8.31 4.95 5.94
C ARG A 43 9.79 4.86 6.28
N ILE A 44 10.55 4.02 5.58
CA ILE A 44 12.02 3.92 5.69
C ILE A 44 12.65 5.29 5.40
N LYS A 45 12.22 5.96 4.31
CA LYS A 45 12.71 7.30 3.98
C LYS A 45 12.38 8.32 5.06
N LYS A 46 11.16 8.30 5.60
CA LYS A 46 10.71 9.20 6.68
C LYS A 46 11.48 8.98 8.00
N LEU A 47 11.96 7.77 8.24
CA LEU A 47 12.74 7.41 9.42
C LEU A 47 14.25 7.69 9.26
N GLY A 48 14.70 8.20 8.11
CA GLY A 48 16.11 8.51 7.85
C GLY A 48 16.93 7.32 7.33
N TYR A 49 16.33 6.14 7.14
CA TYR A 49 17.06 4.94 6.72
C TYR A 49 17.14 4.73 5.20
N GLY A 50 16.65 5.69 4.40
CA GLY A 50 16.39 5.51 2.96
C GLY A 50 17.59 5.06 2.10
N LYS A 51 18.83 5.37 2.50
CA LYS A 51 20.05 4.95 1.78
C LYS A 51 20.72 3.69 2.35
N ARG A 52 20.33 3.30 3.58
CA ARG A 52 21.02 2.27 4.38
C ARG A 52 20.17 1.04 4.59
N LEU A 53 18.85 1.14 4.44
CA LEU A 53 17.91 0.05 4.66
C LEU A 53 16.99 -0.15 3.46
N MET A 54 16.91 -1.40 2.99
CA MET A 54 16.01 -1.85 1.94
C MET A 54 15.14 -3.00 2.44
N MET A 55 13.93 -3.08 1.89
CA MET A 55 12.99 -4.17 2.14
C MET A 55 13.00 -5.11 0.95
N ASP A 56 13.13 -6.41 1.21
CA ASP A 56 12.95 -7.47 0.23
C ASP A 56 11.56 -8.14 0.44
N PRO A 57 10.60 -7.93 -0.47
CA PRO A 57 9.26 -8.46 -0.32
C PRO A 57 9.21 -9.94 -0.68
N ILE A 58 8.75 -10.79 0.25
CA ILE A 58 8.55 -12.22 0.00
C ILE A 58 7.05 -12.46 -0.27
N PRO A 59 6.63 -12.68 -1.53
CA PRO A 59 5.23 -12.94 -1.86
C PRO A 59 4.74 -14.33 -1.45
N ASN A 60 5.64 -15.32 -1.37
CA ASN A 60 5.30 -16.72 -1.16
C ASN A 60 5.48 -17.18 0.31
N THR A 61 4.64 -18.10 0.78
CA THR A 61 4.62 -18.65 2.15
C THR A 61 5.70 -19.69 2.43
N PHE A 62 6.48 -20.08 1.41
CA PHE A 62 7.50 -21.13 1.55
C PHE A 62 8.63 -20.75 2.51
N LYS A 63 8.96 -19.46 2.60
CA LYS A 63 9.96 -18.95 3.56
C LYS A 63 9.24 -18.59 4.87
N ARG A 64 9.73 -19.14 5.99
CA ARG A 64 9.13 -18.95 7.33
C ARG A 64 10.01 -18.13 8.31
N ARG A 65 11.27 -17.86 7.97
CA ARG A 65 12.21 -17.13 8.84
C ARG A 65 12.57 -15.78 8.23
N ASN A 66 12.52 -14.72 9.05
CA ASN A 66 13.02 -13.41 8.66
C ASN A 66 14.53 -13.51 8.43
N HIS A 67 14.96 -13.12 7.24
CA HIS A 67 16.36 -13.02 6.88
C HIS A 67 16.79 -11.54 6.87
N PHE A 68 17.95 -11.29 7.46
CA PHE A 68 18.64 -10.02 7.46
C PHE A 68 19.95 -10.20 6.69
N THR A 69 20.07 -9.52 5.55
CA THR A 69 21.26 -9.59 4.70
C THR A 69 21.93 -8.23 4.65
N LYS A 70 23.26 -8.20 4.59
CA LYS A 70 24.00 -7.00 4.20
C LYS A 70 24.49 -7.19 2.77
N THR A 71 24.18 -6.25 1.89
CA THR A 71 24.74 -6.20 0.54
C THR A 71 26.19 -5.69 0.62
N ALA A 72 27.03 -6.07 -0.35
CA ALA A 72 28.43 -5.62 -0.44
C ALA A 72 28.60 -4.08 -0.42
N ASN A 73 27.57 -3.34 -0.86
CA ASN A 73 27.54 -1.88 -0.86
C ASN A 73 27.29 -1.25 0.53
N GLY A 74 27.22 -2.05 1.59
CA GLY A 74 26.89 -1.58 2.95
C GLY A 74 25.40 -1.32 3.17
N THR A 75 24.54 -1.60 2.18
CA THR A 75 23.09 -1.51 2.33
C THR A 75 22.56 -2.72 3.10
N CYS A 76 21.78 -2.47 4.14
CA CYS A 76 21.13 -3.48 4.94
C CYS A 76 19.78 -3.84 4.31
N VAL A 77 19.52 -5.12 4.12
CA VAL A 77 18.28 -5.64 3.53
C VAL A 77 17.57 -6.49 4.57
N PHE A 78 16.31 -6.19 4.84
CA PHE A 78 15.45 -7.05 5.64
C PHE A 78 14.34 -7.62 4.77
N THR A 79 14.04 -8.89 5.00
CA THR A 79 12.93 -9.56 4.33
C THR A 79 11.62 -9.32 5.07
N ALA A 80 10.53 -9.19 4.32
CA ALA A 80 9.21 -9.03 4.89
C ALA A 80 8.16 -9.84 4.13
N PHE A 81 7.38 -10.60 4.88
CA PHE A 81 6.37 -11.50 4.35
C PHE A 81 5.12 -10.74 3.90
N MET A 82 4.91 -10.67 2.59
CA MET A 82 3.75 -9.98 2.01
C MET A 82 2.44 -10.64 2.43
N TRP A 83 2.42 -11.96 2.61
CA TRP A 83 1.22 -12.67 3.06
C TRP A 83 0.83 -12.33 4.51
N GLN A 84 1.80 -12.02 5.39
CA GLN A 84 1.50 -11.52 6.74
C GLN A 84 0.99 -10.08 6.67
N LEU A 85 1.64 -9.24 5.88
CA LEU A 85 1.26 -7.82 5.72
C LEU A 85 -0.09 -7.65 5.02
N ASN A 86 -0.43 -8.52 4.06
CA ASN A 86 -1.73 -8.51 3.38
C ASN A 86 -2.90 -8.88 4.29
N SER A 87 -2.65 -9.65 5.35
CA SER A 87 -3.67 -9.99 6.34
C SER A 87 -3.94 -8.85 7.32
N LEU A 88 -3.11 -7.80 7.33
CA LEU A 88 -3.22 -6.65 8.20
C LEU A 88 -3.67 -5.42 7.41
N GLU A 89 -4.49 -4.58 8.02
CA GLU A 89 -5.00 -3.38 7.37
C GLU A 89 -4.85 -2.12 8.24
N GLY A 90 -4.92 -0.94 7.60
CA GLY A 90 -4.99 0.35 8.27
C GLY A 90 -3.87 0.64 9.28
N LYS A 91 -4.22 0.74 10.56
CA LYS A 91 -3.30 1.10 11.65
C LYS A 91 -2.39 -0.05 12.06
N GLU A 92 -2.86 -1.28 11.98
CA GLU A 92 -2.08 -2.47 12.36
C GLU A 92 -0.96 -2.71 11.36
N LEU A 93 -1.26 -2.60 10.07
CA LEU A 93 -0.27 -2.65 9.00
C LEU A 93 0.87 -1.64 9.23
N LYS A 94 0.52 -0.39 9.57
CA LYS A 94 1.52 0.66 9.85
C LYS A 94 2.40 0.32 11.06
N ARG A 95 1.81 -0.16 12.16
CA ARG A 95 2.55 -0.55 13.36
C ARG A 95 3.49 -1.71 13.09
N GLU A 96 3.03 -2.70 12.34
CA GLU A 96 3.81 -3.87 12.00
C GLU A 96 4.98 -3.51 11.06
N ILE A 97 4.74 -2.63 10.07
CA ILE A 97 5.82 -2.09 9.22
C ILE A 97 6.86 -1.35 10.07
N ASP A 98 6.42 -0.47 10.98
CA ASP A 98 7.30 0.29 11.87
C ASP A 98 8.12 -0.65 12.76
N ARG A 99 7.49 -1.67 13.33
CA ARG A 99 8.14 -2.69 14.14
C ARG A 99 9.22 -3.43 13.34
N ARG A 100 8.92 -3.91 12.13
CA ARG A 100 9.90 -4.61 11.28
C ARG A 100 11.08 -3.71 10.91
N ILE A 101 10.84 -2.45 10.59
CA ILE A 101 11.91 -1.48 10.29
C ILE A 101 12.79 -1.26 11.52
N LEU A 102 12.20 -1.13 12.71
CA LEU A 102 12.93 -0.94 13.96
C LEU A 102 13.73 -2.18 14.36
N GLU A 103 13.16 -3.37 14.24
CA GLU A 103 13.87 -4.63 14.47
C GLU A 103 15.07 -4.77 13.53
N ALA A 104 14.88 -4.46 12.24
CA ALA A 104 15.99 -4.43 11.29
C ALA A 104 17.05 -3.39 11.66
N ALA A 105 16.64 -2.16 11.98
CA ALA A 105 17.56 -1.10 12.38
C ALA A 105 18.37 -1.48 13.64
N ASN A 106 17.73 -2.10 14.62
CA ASN A 106 18.38 -2.59 15.84
C ASN A 106 19.35 -3.74 15.54
N TYR A 107 18.95 -4.72 14.72
CA TYR A 107 19.82 -5.83 14.31
C TYR A 107 21.08 -5.34 13.60
N PHE A 108 20.95 -4.31 12.76
CA PHE A 108 22.06 -3.72 12.02
C PHE A 108 22.81 -2.62 12.78
N GLY A 109 22.35 -2.22 13.98
CA GLY A 109 22.94 -1.11 14.74
C GLY A 109 22.86 0.24 14.03
N LEU A 110 21.86 0.45 13.19
CA LEU A 110 21.70 1.69 12.42
C LEU A 110 21.26 2.83 13.32
N LYS A 111 22.12 3.85 13.47
CA LYS A 111 21.73 5.14 14.06
C LYS A 111 20.85 5.90 13.07
N LYS A 112 19.82 6.58 13.58
CA LYS A 112 19.03 7.54 12.82
C LYS A 112 19.97 8.68 12.41
N GLU A 113 19.98 9.01 11.12
CA GLU A 113 20.57 10.26 10.61
C GLU A 113 19.61 11.42 10.81
#